data_AF-A0A0B8PGH2-F1
#
_entry.id   AF-A0A0B8PGH2-F1
#
_cell.length_a   1.000
_cell.length_b   1.000
_cell.length_c   1.000
_cell.angle_alpha   90.00
_cell.angle_beta   90.00
_cell.angle_gamma   90.00
#
_symmetry.space_group_name_H-M   'P 1'
#
loop_
_entity.id
_entity.type
_entity.pdbx_description
1 polymer ?
#
loop_
_entity_poly.entity_id
_entity_poly.type
_entity_poly.pdbx_seq_one_letter_code
_entity_poly.pdbx_strand_id
1 'polypeptide(L)'
;MFKFIAKRVFEAIPTMLVLITLSFFLMRFAPGNPFSSERPLPPEVMANINAKYGLDKPVLEQYTTYLTNTLKGTLGLPLNTKIIR
;
A
#
# COMPACT_ATOMS: atom_id res chain seq x y z
N MET A 1 -20.37 -13.60 -27.22
CA MET A 1 -18.96 -13.54 -26.77
C MET A 1 -18.71 -12.43 -25.75
N PHE A 2 -19.08 -11.16 -26.01
CA PHE A 2 -18.85 -10.04 -25.07
C PHE A 2 -19.44 -10.25 -23.66
N LYS A 3 -20.65 -10.82 -23.57
CA LYS A 3 -21.31 -11.17 -22.29
C LYS A 3 -20.53 -12.21 -21.46
N PHE A 4 -19.81 -13.10 -22.13
CA PHE A 4 -18.98 -14.14 -21.49
C PHE A 4 -17.66 -13.56 -20.98
N ILE A 5 -17.04 -12.65 -21.76
CA ILE A 5 -15.84 -11.91 -21.35
C ILE A 5 -16.14 -11.02 -20.15
N ALA A 6 -17.23 -10.24 -20.21
CA ALA A 6 -17.66 -9.41 -19.08
C ALA A 6 -17.91 -10.24 -17.82
N LYS A 7 -18.58 -11.40 -17.93
CA LYS A 7 -18.80 -12.30 -16.80
C LYS A 7 -17.48 -12.80 -16.20
N ARG A 8 -16.51 -13.21 -17.02
CA ARG A 8 -15.18 -13.64 -16.54
C ARG A 8 -14.42 -12.52 -15.83
N VAL A 9 -14.48 -11.29 -16.35
CA VAL A 9 -13.84 -10.13 -15.73
C VAL A 9 -14.51 -9.81 -14.39
N PHE A 10 -15.84 -9.81 -14.32
CA PHE A 10 -16.57 -9.61 -13.08
C PHE A 10 -16.31 -10.69 -12.04
N GLU A 11 -16.11 -11.94 -12.44
CA GLU A 11 -15.70 -13.04 -11.55
C GLU A 11 -14.24 -12.91 -11.07
N ALA A 12 -13.37 -12.26 -11.83
CA ALA A 12 -11.96 -12.04 -11.49
C ALA A 12 -11.73 -10.84 -10.56
N ILE A 13 -12.62 -9.83 -10.58
CA ILE A 13 -12.55 -8.68 -9.67
C ILE A 13 -12.54 -9.10 -8.19
N PRO A 14 -13.47 -9.94 -7.68
CA PRO A 14 -13.47 -10.32 -6.27
C PRO A 14 -12.24 -11.13 -5.87
N THR A 15 -11.73 -12.01 -6.74
CA THR A 15 -10.50 -12.77 -6.44
C THR A 15 -9.28 -11.85 -6.38
N MET A 16 -9.17 -10.88 -7.28
CA MET A 16 -8.13 -9.84 -7.20
C MET A 16 -8.26 -9.00 -5.94
N LEU A 17 -9.47 -8.58 -5.55
CA LEU A 17 -9.70 -7.82 -4.32
C LEU A 17 -9.29 -8.62 -3.08
N VAL A 18 -9.63 -9.91 -3.04
CA VAL A 18 -9.22 -10.81 -1.95
C VAL A 18 -7.70 -10.92 -1.89
N LEU A 19 -7.02 -11.10 -3.02
CA LEU A 19 -5.56 -11.16 -3.07
C LEU A 19 -4.91 -9.84 -2.63
N ILE A 20 -5.38 -8.70 -3.13
CA ILE A 20 -4.88 -7.36 -2.75
C ILE A 20 -5.07 -7.13 -1.25
N THR A 21 -6.24 -7.47 -0.72
CA THR A 21 -6.55 -7.38 0.71
C THR A 21 -5.60 -8.29 1.51
N LEU A 22 -5.45 -9.54 1.09
CA LEU A 22 -4.57 -10.52 1.74
C LEU A 22 -3.11 -10.07 1.72
N SER A 23 -2.60 -9.59 0.58
CA SER A 23 -1.25 -9.05 0.43
C SER A 23 -1.03 -7.80 1.30
N PHE A 24 -2.02 -6.90 1.37
CA PHE A 24 -1.95 -5.73 2.25
C PHE A 24 -1.87 -6.14 3.72
N PHE A 25 -2.72 -7.08 4.13
CA PHE A 25 -2.68 -7.60 5.50
C PHE A 25 -1.37 -8.35 5.78
N LEU A 26 -0.88 -9.18 4.87
CA LEU A 26 0.42 -9.85 5.02
C LEU A 26 1.56 -8.86 5.17
N MET A 27 1.57 -7.77 4.39
CA MET A 27 2.59 -6.73 4.47
C MET A 27 2.47 -5.89 5.75
N ARG A 28 1.25 -5.70 6.28
CA ARG A 28 0.98 -5.06 7.58
C ARG A 28 1.36 -5.94 8.76
N PHE A 29 1.11 -7.25 8.67
CA PHE A 29 1.44 -8.24 9.69
C PHE A 29 2.90 -8.67 9.63
N ALA A 30 3.58 -8.50 8.49
CA ALA A 30 5.00 -8.72 8.39
C ALA A 30 5.69 -7.85 9.46
N PRO A 31 6.38 -8.45 10.45
CA PRO A 31 6.90 -7.76 11.63
C PRO A 31 8.13 -6.88 11.34
N GLY A 32 8.27 -6.40 10.11
CA GLY A 32 9.33 -5.50 9.67
C GLY A 32 8.77 -4.12 9.37
N ASN A 33 8.62 -3.27 10.38
CA ASN A 33 8.57 -1.84 10.10
C ASN A 33 10.01 -1.40 9.82
N PRO A 34 10.35 -0.96 8.58
CA PRO A 34 11.71 -0.54 8.24
C PRO A 34 12.19 0.66 9.06
N PHE A 35 11.29 1.30 9.82
CA PHE A 35 11.59 2.42 10.72
C PHE A 35 11.73 2.01 12.19
N SER A 36 11.42 0.77 12.57
CA SER A 36 11.50 0.33 13.98
C SER A 36 12.77 -0.43 14.33
N SER A 37 13.49 -0.97 13.35
CA SER A 37 14.35 -2.12 13.64
C SER A 37 15.83 -1.82 13.90
N GLU A 38 16.41 -0.68 13.51
CA GLU A 38 17.88 -0.53 13.62
C GLU A 38 18.44 0.85 13.98
N ARG A 39 17.66 1.94 13.95
CA ARG A 39 18.13 3.25 14.45
C ARG A 39 16.98 4.01 15.10
N PRO A 40 17.09 4.43 16.38
CA PRO A 40 16.15 5.40 16.94
C PRO A 40 16.29 6.69 16.14
N LEU A 41 15.40 6.89 15.19
CA LEU A 41 15.32 8.12 14.41
C LEU A 41 14.87 9.25 15.35
N PRO A 42 15.42 10.47 15.22
CA PRO A 42 14.94 11.62 15.96
C PRO A 42 13.41 11.75 15.80
N PRO A 43 12.68 12.14 16.86
CA PRO A 43 11.21 12.17 16.84
C PRO A 43 10.64 13.06 15.72
N GLU A 44 11.36 14.12 15.32
CA GLU A 44 11.01 14.95 14.16
C GLU A 44 11.07 14.20 12.83
N VAL A 45 12.06 13.31 12.68
CA VAL A 45 12.23 12.49 11.47
C VAL A 45 11.15 11.42 11.42
N MET A 46 10.80 10.82 12.56
CA MET A 46 9.68 9.89 12.67
C MET A 46 8.33 10.54 12.35
N ALA A 47 8.09 11.76 12.85
CA ALA A 47 6.88 12.52 12.53
C ALA A 47 6.78 12.85 11.03
N ASN A 48 7.89 13.26 10.42
CA ASN A 48 7.95 13.51 8.99
C ASN A 48 7.73 12.23 8.17
N ILE A 49 8.30 11.09 8.58
CA ILE A 49 8.08 9.79 7.94
C ILE A 49 6.63 9.37 8.08
N ASN A 50 6.05 9.48 9.26
CA ASN A 50 4.65 9.12 9.50
C ASN A 50 3.68 9.94 8.66
N ALA A 51 3.96 11.25 8.52
CA ALA A 51 3.18 12.15 7.67
C ALA A 51 3.36 11.84 6.17
N LYS A 52 4.59 11.58 5.71
CA LYS A 52 4.90 11.37 4.28
C LYS A 52 4.49 9.99 3.76
N TYR A 53 4.60 8.96 4.58
CA TYR A 53 4.14 7.60 4.26
C TYR A 53 2.67 7.37 4.62
N GLY A 54 2.02 8.35 5.28
CA GLY A 54 0.64 8.21 5.74
C GLY A 54 0.48 7.09 6.77
N LEU A 55 1.55 6.74 7.49
CA LEU A 55 1.51 5.74 8.57
C LEU A 55 0.60 6.21 9.72
N ASP A 56 0.42 7.52 9.84
CA ASP A 56 -0.48 8.19 10.80
C ASP A 56 -1.97 8.14 10.38
N LYS A 57 -2.26 7.76 9.13
CA LYS A 57 -3.62 7.74 8.58
C LYS A 57 -4.36 6.46 8.97
N PRO A 58 -5.71 6.48 9.06
CA PRO A 58 -6.51 5.30 9.31
C PRO A 58 -6.21 4.19 8.30
N VAL A 59 -6.29 2.92 8.74
CA VAL A 59 -5.99 1.74 7.91
C VAL A 59 -6.82 1.70 6.62
N LEU A 60 -8.05 2.20 6.67
CA LEU A 60 -8.93 2.35 5.51
C LEU A 60 -8.37 3.33 4.46
N GLU A 61 -7.75 4.43 4.89
CA GLU A 61 -7.14 5.41 3.98
C GLU A 61 -5.85 4.84 3.36
N GLN A 62 -5.05 4.10 4.14
CA GLN A 62 -3.89 3.37 3.64
C GLN A 62 -4.29 2.31 2.61
N TYR A 63 -5.36 1.56 2.88
CA TYR A 63 -5.89 0.52 1.99
C TYR A 63 -6.46 1.10 0.69
N THR A 64 -7.26 2.16 0.76
CA THR A 64 -7.86 2.81 -0.43
C THR A 64 -6.79 3.48 -1.30
N THR A 65 -5.76 4.07 -0.69
CA THR A 65 -4.59 4.59 -1.41
C THR A 65 -3.83 3.47 -2.11
N TYR A 66 -3.58 2.36 -1.40
CA TYR A 66 -2.92 1.17 -1.96
C TYR A 66 -3.73 0.56 -3.12
N LEU A 67 -5.05 0.41 -2.95
CA LEU A 67 -5.95 -0.11 -3.97
C LEU A 67 -5.95 0.77 -5.23
N THR A 68 -6.03 2.09 -5.05
CA THR A 68 -6.01 3.05 -6.16
C THR A 68 -4.68 3.01 -6.91
N ASN A 69 -3.57 2.90 -6.20
CA ASN A 69 -2.23 2.81 -6.81
C ASN A 69 -2.04 1.48 -7.56
N THR A 70 -2.51 0.37 -7.00
CA THR A 70 -2.49 -0.95 -7.66
C THR A 70 -3.34 -0.96 -8.93
N LEU A 71 -4.54 -0.36 -8.90
CA LEU A 71 -5.40 -0.21 -10.08
C LEU A 71 -4.80 0.70 -11.15
N LYS A 72 -4.04 1.72 -10.74
CA LYS A 72 -3.27 2.60 -11.65
C LYS A 72 -2.00 1.93 -12.20
N GLY A 73 -1.65 0.72 -11.75
CA GLY A 73 -0.39 0.04 -12.12
C GLY A 73 0.86 0.67 -11.49
N THR A 74 0.70 1.63 -10.59
CA THR A 74 1.81 2.25 -9.85
C THR A 74 2.07 1.41 -8.60
N LEU A 75 3.00 0.46 -8.67
CA LEU A 75 3.36 -0.48 -7.58
C LEU A 75 4.10 0.19 -6.39
N GLY A 76 3.83 1.47 -6.11
CA GLY A 76 4.46 2.24 -5.06
C GLY A 76 4.73 3.69 -5.48
N LEU A 77 5.05 4.52 -4.49
CA LEU A 77 5.65 5.84 -4.74
C LEU A 77 6.93 5.63 -5.56
N PRO A 78 7.23 6.46 -6.57
CA PRO A 78 8.52 6.40 -7.23
C PRO A 78 9.61 6.50 -6.17
N LEU A 79 10.51 5.52 -6.15
CA LEU A 79 11.71 5.49 -5.30
C LEU A 79 12.63 6.71 -5.52
N ASN A 80 12.26 7.65 -6.39
CA ASN A 80 12.97 8.91 -6.65
C ASN A 80 12.61 10.05 -5.68
N THR A 81 11.70 9.85 -4.72
CA THR A 81 11.26 10.95 -3.85
C THR A 81 12.32 11.26 -2.79
N LYS A 82 13.32 12.06 -3.18
CA LYS A 82 14.19 12.91 -2.34
C LYS A 82 14.14 12.60 -0.83
N ILE A 83 14.78 11.50 -0.44
CA ILE A 83 15.08 11.20 0.98
C ILE A 83 16.37 11.94 1.41
N ILE A 84 17.16 12.44 0.47
CA ILE A 84 18.39 13.21 0.73
C ILE A 84 18.27 14.56 0.03
N ARG A 85 17.59 15.51 0.65
CA ARG A 85 17.97 16.92 0.57
C ARG A 85 17.45 17.69 1.77
#